data_AF-B9T6M3-F1
#
_entry.id   AF-B9T6M3-F1
#
_cell.length_a   1.000
_cell.length_b   1.000
_cell.length_c   1.000
_cell.angle_alpha   90.00
_cell.angle_beta   90.00
_cell.angle_gamma   90.00
#
_symmetry.space_group_name_H-M   'P 1'
#
loop_
_entity.id
_entity.type
_entity.pdbx_description
1 polymer ?
#
loop_
_entity_poly.entity_id
_entity_poly.type
_entity_poly.pdbx_seq_one_letter_code
_entity_poly.pdbx_strand_id
1 'polypeptide(L)'
;MIALKAIHTSFTPTKHALFHTRRPTNQKNTIWCLCKPNNNNSDSNSNSDSEASPPEGDTRKQELLARIAMLQTEKVRLTDYIDERSSYLSQFTEEASAEFDKIGEDALKGLDEAGARIMENIESQMLAFEESAELNRKDIEQNENKLADFEGQIVKDRNEGMFFKNLGQKPPIDKANAKAEAEKIKDLTKAKAGSKTRKNIYLALIAVIVISIADSFISSPDWRKVAVLGAVLVGLITQFSYEQKLSSELESIENTDKEKK
;
A
#
# COMPACT_ATOMS: atom_id res chain seq x y z
N MET A 1 8.82 -21.62 -14.24
CA MET A 1 9.15 -21.19 -12.86
C MET A 1 10.55 -20.61 -12.88
N ILE A 2 10.67 -19.28 -12.76
CA ILE A 2 11.96 -18.61 -12.64
C ILE A 2 11.91 -17.86 -11.31
N ALA A 3 12.73 -18.32 -10.37
CA ALA A 3 12.84 -17.76 -9.04
C ALA A 3 13.68 -16.47 -9.11
N LEU A 4 13.07 -15.32 -8.80
CA LEU A 4 13.77 -14.05 -8.65
C LEU A 4 14.34 -13.97 -7.24
N LYS A 5 15.66 -14.02 -7.14
CA LYS A 5 16.43 -13.85 -5.90
C LYS A 5 16.63 -12.35 -5.68
N ALA A 6 16.04 -11.80 -4.61
CA ALA A 6 16.21 -10.40 -4.24
C ALA A 6 17.65 -10.16 -3.72
N ILE A 7 18.37 -9.23 -4.34
CA ILE A 7 19.65 -8.72 -3.85
C ILE A 7 19.37 -7.45 -3.06
N HIS A 8 19.51 -7.55 -1.74
CA HIS A 8 19.40 -6.46 -0.80
C HIS A 8 20.71 -5.65 -0.83
N THR A 9 20.67 -4.40 -1.30
CA THR A 9 21.79 -3.46 -1.19
C THR A 9 21.40 -2.33 -0.24
N SER A 10 22.06 -2.29 0.91
CA SER A 10 21.96 -1.19 1.87
C SER A 10 23.00 -0.14 1.51
N PHE A 11 22.56 1.02 1.03
CA PHE A 11 23.42 2.20 0.88
C PHE A 11 23.29 3.07 2.14
N THR A 12 24.39 3.27 2.85
CA THR A 12 24.51 4.29 3.90
C THR A 12 24.85 5.64 3.26
N PRO A 13 24.24 6.76 3.70
CA PRO A 13 24.51 8.08 3.13
C PRO A 13 25.77 8.66 3.79
N THR A 14 26.91 8.53 3.11
CA THR A 14 28.13 9.24 3.50
C THR A 14 28.04 10.68 2.98
N LYS A 15 27.97 11.65 3.90
CA LYS A 15 27.98 13.08 3.58
C LYS A 15 29.32 13.46 2.93
N HIS A 16 29.32 13.72 1.62
CA HIS A 16 30.48 14.29 0.95
C HIS A 16 30.49 15.81 1.14
N ALA A 17 31.57 16.30 1.75
CA ALA A 17 31.87 17.72 1.86
C ALA A 17 32.08 18.30 0.45
N LEU A 18 31.40 19.42 0.19
CA LEU A 18 31.55 20.27 -0.97
C LEU A 18 33.00 20.76 -1.08
N PHE A 19 33.76 20.26 -2.04
CA PHE A 19 34.99 20.91 -2.47
C PHE A 19 34.65 21.86 -3.62
N HIS A 20 34.77 23.15 -3.33
CA HIS A 20 34.63 24.23 -4.27
C HIS A 20 35.61 24.07 -5.45
N THR A 21 35.06 24.31 -6.63
CA THR A 21 35.70 24.38 -7.93
C THR A 21 36.85 25.39 -7.96
N ARG A 22 38.08 24.94 -8.20
CA ARG A 22 39.18 25.81 -8.65
C ARG A 22 39.39 25.60 -10.15
N ARG A 23 38.91 26.56 -10.93
CA ARG A 23 39.10 26.71 -12.38
C ARG A 23 40.60 26.63 -12.75
N PRO A 24 41.04 25.73 -13.64
CA PRO A 24 42.39 25.80 -14.19
C PRO A 24 42.44 26.89 -15.25
N THR A 25 43.31 27.89 -15.06
CA THR A 25 43.65 28.89 -16.07
C THR A 25 44.43 28.22 -17.20
N ASN A 26 43.88 28.33 -18.40
CA ASN A 26 44.41 27.78 -19.64
C ASN A 26 45.62 28.63 -20.09
N GLN A 27 46.83 28.20 -19.76
CA GLN A 27 48.07 28.87 -20.18
C GLN A 27 48.56 28.23 -21.49
N LYS A 28 48.22 28.86 -22.62
CA LYS A 28 48.69 28.48 -23.95
C LYS A 28 50.13 28.92 -24.11
N ASN A 29 51.08 27.97 -24.13
CA ASN A 29 52.45 28.23 -24.56
C ASN A 29 52.53 28.07 -26.08
N THR A 30 52.70 29.18 -26.79
CA THR A 30 53.00 29.20 -28.24
C THR A 30 54.52 29.25 -28.39
N ILE A 31 55.14 28.14 -28.79
CA ILE A 31 56.57 28.13 -29.15
C ILE A 31 56.68 28.38 -30.65
N TRP A 32 57.02 29.62 -31.01
CA TRP A 32 57.42 29.99 -32.37
C TRP A 32 58.80 29.42 -32.67
N CYS A 33 58.89 28.59 -33.71
CA CYS A 33 60.14 28.07 -34.24
C CYS A 33 60.66 29.06 -35.30
N LEU A 34 61.73 29.79 -35.01
CA LEU A 34 62.45 30.61 -35.99
C LEU A 34 63.41 29.71 -36.79
N CYS A 35 63.06 29.39 -38.03
CA CYS A 35 64.01 28.90 -39.02
C CYS A 35 64.89 30.07 -39.49
N LYS A 36 66.21 29.92 -39.40
CA LYS A 36 67.21 30.89 -39.87
C LYS A 36 67.72 30.43 -41.24
N PRO A 37 67.50 31.15 -42.35
CA PRO A 37 68.10 30.80 -43.63
C PRO A 37 69.52 31.40 -43.68
N ASN A 38 70.53 30.55 -43.80
CA ASN A 38 71.92 30.97 -44.02
C ASN A 38 72.15 31.14 -45.53
N ASN A 39 72.07 32.38 -46.02
CA ASN A 39 72.71 32.78 -47.26
C ASN A 39 73.92 33.63 -46.87
N ASN A 40 75.12 33.20 -47.27
CA ASN A 40 76.11 34.08 -47.89
C ASN A 40 77.28 33.28 -48.45
N ASN A 41 77.51 33.51 -49.74
CA ASN A 41 78.66 33.13 -50.53
C ASN A 41 79.96 33.67 -49.92
N SER A 42 81.02 32.85 -49.93
CA SER A 42 82.39 33.32 -50.13
C SER A 42 83.25 32.15 -50.59
N ASP A 43 83.75 32.28 -51.81
CA ASP A 43 84.76 31.45 -52.44
C ASP A 43 86.00 31.36 -51.56
N SER A 44 86.49 30.14 -51.29
CA SER A 44 87.90 29.82 -51.01
C SER A 44 88.09 28.29 -50.83
N ASN A 45 88.33 27.64 -51.95
CA ASN A 45 89.18 26.46 -52.17
C ASN A 45 89.76 25.71 -50.94
N SER A 46 89.27 24.50 -50.64
CA SER A 46 90.09 23.35 -50.23
C SER A 46 89.27 22.06 -50.26
N ASN A 47 89.78 21.06 -50.97
CA ASN A 47 89.22 19.72 -51.10
C ASN A 47 89.23 18.97 -49.76
N SER A 48 88.11 18.37 -49.38
CA SER A 48 88.07 17.08 -48.67
C SER A 48 86.66 16.47 -48.75
N ASP A 49 86.63 15.24 -49.21
CA ASP A 49 85.47 14.39 -49.40
C ASP A 49 84.72 14.02 -48.11
N SER A 50 83.46 13.64 -48.31
CA SER A 50 82.69 12.62 -47.57
C SER A 50 81.60 13.08 -46.60
N GLU A 51 80.36 12.88 -47.08
CA GLU A 51 79.10 12.59 -46.39
C GLU A 51 78.71 13.43 -45.16
N ALA A 52 77.77 14.36 -45.38
CA ALA A 52 76.92 14.88 -44.32
C ALA A 52 75.97 13.76 -43.87
N SER A 53 76.30 13.09 -42.77
CA SER A 53 75.36 12.20 -42.07
C SER A 53 74.12 13.00 -41.64
N PRO A 54 72.90 12.42 -41.75
CA PRO A 54 71.70 13.07 -41.26
C PRO A 54 71.86 13.38 -39.76
N PRO A 55 71.27 14.45 -39.24
CA PRO A 55 71.43 14.83 -37.84
C PRO A 55 70.93 13.68 -36.95
N GLU A 56 71.88 12.90 -36.42
CA GLU A 56 71.59 11.74 -35.58
C GLU A 56 71.20 12.25 -34.20
N GLY A 57 69.89 12.43 -34.01
CA GLY A 57 69.32 12.87 -32.75
C GLY A 57 69.53 11.80 -31.67
N ASP A 58 69.83 12.23 -30.44
CA ASP A 58 69.98 11.35 -29.28
C ASP A 58 68.75 10.43 -29.13
N THR A 59 68.96 9.14 -29.38
CA THR A 59 67.92 8.11 -29.42
C THR A 59 67.12 8.05 -28.11
N ARG A 60 67.77 8.36 -26.97
CA ARG A 60 67.10 8.41 -25.66
C ARG A 60 66.12 9.57 -25.55
N LYS A 61 66.45 10.72 -26.13
CA LYS A 61 65.56 11.89 -26.14
C LYS A 61 64.38 11.68 -27.08
N GLN A 62 64.61 11.05 -28.22
CA GLN A 62 63.55 10.68 -29.16
C GLN A 62 62.57 9.67 -28.55
N GLU A 63 63.08 8.66 -27.86
CA GLU A 63 62.26 7.68 -27.14
C GLU A 63 61.45 8.35 -26.01
N LEU A 64 62.07 9.25 -25.24
CA LEU A 64 61.37 10.00 -24.19
C LEU A 64 60.24 10.88 -24.76
N LEU A 65 60.49 11.56 -25.88
CA LEU A 65 59.47 12.35 -26.58
C LEU A 65 58.32 11.47 -27.09
N ALA A 66 58.63 10.30 -27.65
CA ALA A 66 57.62 9.34 -28.09
C ALA A 66 56.73 8.87 -26.92
N ARG A 67 57.33 8.56 -25.75
CA ARG A 67 56.60 8.19 -24.54
C ARG A 67 55.72 9.33 -24.02
N ILE A 68 56.21 10.57 -24.05
CA ILE A 68 55.41 11.75 -23.65
C ILE A 68 54.22 11.93 -24.59
N ALA A 69 54.44 11.82 -25.90
CA ALA A 69 53.37 11.93 -26.89
C ALA A 69 52.32 10.82 -26.75
N MET A 70 52.75 9.58 -26.48
CA MET A 70 51.86 8.46 -26.19
C MET A 70 51.02 8.73 -24.94
N LEU A 71 51.64 9.14 -23.83
CA LEU A 71 50.92 9.48 -22.58
C LEU A 71 49.94 10.63 -22.75
N GLN A 72 50.30 11.65 -23.53
CA GLN A 72 49.40 12.75 -23.85
C GLN A 72 48.19 12.28 -24.67
N THR A 73 48.42 11.37 -25.62
CA THR A 73 47.34 10.79 -26.44
C THR A 73 46.39 9.94 -25.60
N GLU A 74 46.94 9.08 -24.73
CA GLU A 74 46.14 8.26 -23.81
C GLU A 74 45.34 9.12 -22.83
N LYS A 75 45.94 10.22 -22.33
CA LYS A 75 45.24 11.18 -21.48
C LYS A 75 44.03 11.78 -22.20
N VAL A 76 44.20 12.28 -23.42
CA VAL A 76 43.09 12.87 -24.18
C VAL A 76 41.98 11.83 -24.40
N ARG A 77 42.34 10.61 -24.83
CA ARG A 77 41.36 9.54 -25.04
C ARG A 77 40.60 9.18 -23.77
N LEU A 78 41.28 9.14 -22.62
CA LEU A 78 40.66 8.84 -21.34
C LEU A 78 39.73 9.98 -20.88
N THR A 79 40.15 11.22 -21.08
CA THR A 79 39.31 12.39 -20.78
C THR A 79 38.05 12.39 -21.64
N ASP A 80 38.17 12.17 -22.95
CA ASP A 80 37.02 12.11 -23.85
C ASP A 80 36.05 10.98 -23.45
N TYR A 81 36.57 9.80 -23.08
CA TYR A 81 35.74 8.70 -22.60
C TYR A 81 35.01 9.01 -21.28
N ILE A 82 35.69 9.69 -20.34
CA ILE A 82 35.07 10.12 -19.07
C ILE A 82 33.98 11.14 -19.35
N ASP A 83 34.23 12.11 -20.23
CA ASP A 83 33.26 13.13 -20.60
C ASP A 83 32.04 12.52 -21.28
N GLU A 84 32.22 11.60 -22.23
CA GLU A 84 31.13 10.85 -22.88
C GLU A 84 30.29 10.05 -21.87
N ARG A 85 30.94 9.31 -20.97
CA ARG A 85 30.26 8.54 -19.92
C ARG A 85 29.51 9.43 -18.94
N SER A 86 30.07 10.58 -18.61
CA SER A 86 29.41 11.55 -17.72
C SER A 86 28.16 12.16 -18.38
N SER A 87 28.23 12.47 -19.68
CA SER A 87 27.09 12.94 -20.45
C SER A 87 26.00 11.87 -20.55
N TYR A 88 26.36 10.62 -20.84
CA TYR A 88 25.42 9.51 -20.88
C TYR A 88 24.72 9.31 -19.53
N LEU A 89 25.48 9.35 -18.43
CA LEU A 89 24.91 9.20 -17.10
C LEU A 89 23.95 10.34 -16.76
N SER A 90 24.30 11.58 -17.14
CA SER A 90 23.42 12.74 -16.96
C SER A 90 22.12 12.59 -17.74
N GLN A 91 22.21 12.19 -19.01
CA GLN A 91 21.02 11.95 -19.85
C GLN A 91 20.14 10.83 -19.27
N PHE A 92 20.77 9.74 -18.81
CA PHE A 92 20.06 8.63 -18.18
C PHE A 92 19.32 9.08 -16.91
N THR A 93 19.94 9.93 -16.07
CA THR A 93 19.26 10.45 -14.89
C THR A 93 18.11 11.39 -15.22
N GLU A 94 18.25 12.21 -16.26
CA GLU A 94 17.19 13.11 -16.71
C GLU A 94 16.01 12.33 -17.29
N GLU A 95 16.28 11.36 -18.16
CA GLU A 95 15.28 10.47 -18.73
C GLU A 95 14.56 9.65 -17.65
N ALA A 96 15.31 9.06 -16.71
CA ALA A 96 14.71 8.34 -15.60
C ALA A 96 13.81 9.24 -14.74
N SER A 97 14.23 10.48 -14.46
CA SER A 97 13.39 11.43 -13.70
C SER A 97 12.11 11.78 -14.45
N ALA A 98 12.20 12.03 -15.77
CA ALA A 98 11.04 12.31 -16.60
C ALA A 98 10.08 11.12 -16.70
N GLU A 99 10.60 9.89 -16.79
CA GLU A 99 9.77 8.68 -16.77
C GLU A 99 9.08 8.48 -15.41
N PHE A 100 9.77 8.72 -14.29
CA PHE A 100 9.16 8.65 -12.96
C PHE A 100 8.04 9.66 -12.79
N ASP A 101 8.27 10.91 -13.20
CA ASP A 101 7.25 11.96 -13.15
C ASP A 101 6.03 11.59 -14.01
N LYS A 102 6.26 11.08 -15.23
CA LYS A 102 5.20 10.62 -16.12
C LYS A 102 4.40 9.46 -15.52
N ILE A 103 5.06 8.46 -14.94
CA ILE A 103 4.38 7.33 -14.27
C ILE A 103 3.57 7.84 -13.08
N GLY A 104 4.11 8.79 -12.32
CA GLY A 104 3.41 9.43 -11.20
C GLY A 104 2.15 10.15 -11.65
N GLU A 105 2.24 10.96 -12.71
CA GLU A 105 1.11 11.70 -13.29
C GLU A 105 0.05 10.76 -13.86
N ASP A 106 0.44 9.74 -14.64
CA ASP A 106 -0.47 8.76 -15.21
C ASP A 106 -1.20 7.95 -14.11
N ALA A 107 -0.50 7.60 -13.03
CA ALA A 107 -1.09 6.90 -11.89
C ALA A 107 -2.10 7.77 -11.15
N LEU A 108 -1.78 9.04 -10.90
CA LEU A 108 -2.71 9.99 -10.26
C LEU A 108 -3.95 10.22 -11.13
N LYS A 109 -3.76 10.42 -12.44
CA LYS A 109 -4.86 10.57 -13.38
C LYS A 109 -5.77 9.34 -13.41
N GLY A 110 -5.19 8.13 -13.42
CA GLY A 110 -5.95 6.88 -13.37
C GLY A 110 -6.73 6.72 -12.06
N LEU A 111 -6.14 7.15 -10.93
CA LEU A 111 -6.81 7.16 -9.63
C LEU A 111 -8.00 8.13 -9.60
N ASP A 112 -7.82 9.35 -10.11
CA ASP A 112 -8.89 10.35 -10.17
C ASP A 112 -10.04 9.89 -11.07
N GLU A 113 -9.73 9.31 -12.23
CA GLU A 113 -10.74 8.76 -13.15
C GLU A 113 -11.51 7.59 -12.52
N ALA A 114 -10.82 6.70 -11.81
CA ALA A 114 -11.47 5.61 -11.08
C ALA A 114 -12.34 6.14 -9.93
N GLY A 115 -11.85 7.15 -9.20
CA GLY A 115 -12.60 7.82 -8.14
C GLY A 115 -13.88 8.46 -8.66
N ALA A 116 -13.80 9.18 -9.78
CA ALA A 116 -14.96 9.79 -10.42
C ALA A 116 -16.02 8.75 -10.83
N ARG A 117 -15.60 7.63 -11.43
CA ARG A 117 -16.52 6.53 -11.80
C ARG A 117 -17.22 5.90 -10.59
N ILE A 118 -16.48 5.71 -9.49
CA ILE A 118 -17.06 5.15 -8.25
C ILE A 118 -18.07 6.13 -7.66
N MET A 119 -17.72 7.43 -7.62
CA MET A 119 -18.60 8.48 -7.10
C MET A 119 -19.88 8.59 -7.92
N GLU A 120 -19.78 8.60 -9.24
CA GLU A 120 -20.93 8.62 -10.16
C GLU A 120 -21.84 7.40 -9.95
N ASN A 121 -21.27 6.21 -9.75
CA ASN A 121 -22.05 4.99 -9.49
C ASN A 121 -22.75 5.05 -8.13
N ILE A 122 -22.07 5.53 -7.08
CA ILE A 122 -22.67 5.73 -5.76
C ILE A 122 -23.81 6.75 -5.82
N GLU A 123 -23.61 7.88 -6.50
CA GLU A 123 -24.65 8.90 -6.68
C GLU A 123 -25.86 8.35 -7.44
N SER A 124 -25.63 7.59 -8.52
CA SER A 124 -26.69 6.93 -9.28
C SER A 124 -27.49 5.93 -8.43
N GLN A 125 -26.81 5.09 -7.65
CA GLN A 125 -27.47 4.15 -6.73
C GLN A 125 -28.20 4.88 -5.60
N MET A 126 -27.65 5.97 -5.07
CA MET A 126 -28.28 6.77 -4.03
C MET A 126 -29.56 7.42 -4.54
N LEU A 127 -29.55 7.98 -5.75
CA LEU A 127 -30.74 8.55 -6.38
C LEU A 127 -31.82 7.50 -6.62
N ALA A 128 -31.44 6.32 -7.16
CA ALA A 128 -32.37 5.21 -7.34
C ALA A 128 -32.95 4.71 -6.01
N PHE A 129 -32.13 4.71 -4.94
CA PHE A 129 -32.57 4.36 -3.60
C PHE A 129 -33.55 5.40 -3.05
N GLU A 130 -33.27 6.69 -3.21
CA GLU A 130 -34.14 7.79 -2.78
C GLU A 130 -35.51 7.72 -3.49
N GLU A 131 -35.52 7.55 -4.82
CA GLU A 131 -36.75 7.35 -5.59
C GLU A 131 -37.54 6.13 -5.10
N SER A 132 -36.84 5.00 -4.86
CA SER A 132 -37.48 3.78 -4.36
C SER A 132 -38.04 3.92 -2.94
N ALA A 133 -37.35 4.68 -2.08
CA ALA A 133 -37.76 4.91 -0.70
C ALA A 133 -38.99 5.81 -0.63
N GLU A 134 -39.05 6.85 -1.46
CA GLU A 134 -40.23 7.71 -1.59
C GLU A 134 -41.44 6.94 -2.12
N LEU A 135 -41.24 6.11 -3.15
CA LEU A 135 -42.30 5.27 -3.70
C LEU A 135 -42.81 4.27 -2.66
N ASN A 136 -41.91 3.58 -1.95
CA ASN A 136 -42.27 2.63 -0.91
C ASN A 136 -43.00 3.31 0.26
N ARG A 137 -42.62 4.54 0.64
CA ARG A 137 -43.34 5.31 1.66
C ARG A 137 -44.78 5.60 1.24
N LYS A 138 -44.99 6.00 -0.01
CA LYS A 138 -46.32 6.25 -0.57
C LYS A 138 -47.17 4.97 -0.63
N ASP A 139 -46.56 3.84 -0.97
CA ASP A 139 -47.24 2.54 -1.00
C ASP A 139 -47.66 2.07 0.40
N ILE A 140 -46.81 2.30 1.42
CA ILE A 140 -47.15 2.01 2.82
C ILE A 140 -48.35 2.86 3.25
N GLU A 141 -48.35 4.16 2.99
CA GLU A 141 -49.46 5.05 3.35
C GLU A 141 -50.79 4.62 2.69
N GLN A 142 -50.74 4.20 1.42
CA GLN A 142 -51.92 3.67 0.74
C GLN A 142 -52.39 2.34 1.34
N ASN A 143 -51.46 1.45 1.71
CA ASN A 143 -51.78 0.18 2.34
C ASN A 143 -52.34 0.37 3.75
N GLU A 144 -51.83 1.32 4.53
CA GLU A 144 -52.35 1.67 5.85
C GLU A 144 -53.79 2.20 5.76
N ASN A 145 -54.08 3.08 4.80
CA ASN A 145 -55.44 3.57 4.56
C ASN A 145 -56.40 2.42 4.19
N LYS A 146 -56.01 1.54 3.27
CA LYS A 146 -56.81 0.36 2.92
C LYS A 146 -57.02 -0.55 4.13
N LEU A 147 -56.00 -0.74 4.97
CA LEU A 147 -56.10 -1.58 6.16
C LEU A 147 -57.06 -0.97 7.20
N ALA A 148 -57.03 0.35 7.39
CA ALA A 148 -57.96 1.05 8.26
C ALA A 148 -59.41 0.91 7.77
N ASP A 149 -59.64 1.02 6.46
CA ASP A 149 -60.96 0.79 5.86
C ASP A 149 -61.44 -0.67 6.05
N PHE A 150 -60.54 -1.64 5.89
CA PHE A 150 -60.83 -3.07 6.12
C PHE A 150 -61.15 -3.35 7.59
N GLU A 151 -60.40 -2.78 8.53
CA GLU A 151 -60.67 -2.95 9.97
C GLU A 151 -62.02 -2.32 10.33
N GLY A 152 -62.34 -1.14 9.81
CA GLY A 152 -63.65 -0.50 9.97
C GLY A 152 -64.79 -1.39 9.46
N GLN A 153 -64.62 -2.01 8.28
CA GLN A 153 -65.58 -2.97 7.73
C GLN A 153 -65.72 -4.22 8.61
N ILE A 154 -64.63 -4.85 9.04
CA ILE A 154 -64.68 -6.03 9.91
C ILE A 154 -65.39 -5.71 11.23
N VAL A 155 -65.08 -4.57 11.86
CA VAL A 155 -65.72 -4.16 13.11
C VAL A 155 -67.22 -3.96 12.90
N LYS A 156 -67.60 -3.34 11.77
CA LYS A 156 -69.00 -3.12 11.40
C LYS A 156 -69.71 -4.45 11.14
N ASP A 157 -69.17 -5.31 10.28
CA ASP A 157 -69.72 -6.64 9.95
C ASP A 157 -69.87 -7.53 11.19
N ARG A 158 -68.88 -7.50 12.10
CA ARG A 158 -68.94 -8.25 13.37
C ARG A 158 -70.02 -7.72 14.31
N ASN A 159 -70.34 -6.42 14.25
CA ASN A 159 -71.37 -5.80 15.08
C ASN A 159 -72.78 -5.85 14.45
N GLU A 160 -72.89 -6.13 13.15
CA GLU A 160 -74.15 -6.29 12.42
C GLU A 160 -74.74 -7.70 12.56
N GLY A 161 -73.93 -8.71 12.91
CA GLY A 161 -74.41 -10.01 13.34
C GLY A 161 -74.92 -9.98 14.79
N MET A 162 -76.23 -10.22 15.01
CA MET A 162 -76.89 -10.32 16.32
C MET A 162 -76.23 -11.29 17.33
N PHE A 163 -75.27 -12.11 16.88
CA PHE A 163 -74.57 -13.13 17.67
C PHE A 163 -73.27 -12.65 18.35
N PHE A 164 -72.54 -11.64 17.83
CA PHE A 164 -71.14 -11.38 18.24
C PHE A 164 -70.93 -10.17 19.17
N LYS A 165 -71.98 -9.42 19.50
CA LYS A 165 -71.92 -8.27 20.43
C LYS A 165 -71.38 -8.63 21.81
N ASN A 166 -71.51 -9.89 22.24
CA ASN A 166 -71.16 -10.32 23.59
C ASN A 166 -69.82 -11.07 23.71
N LEU A 167 -69.14 -11.40 22.59
CA LEU A 167 -67.91 -12.21 22.62
C LEU A 167 -66.61 -11.41 22.83
N GLY A 168 -66.68 -10.07 22.83
CA GLY A 168 -65.52 -9.19 23.01
C GLY A 168 -65.14 -8.90 24.47
N GLN A 169 -65.98 -9.25 25.45
CA GLN A 169 -65.68 -9.02 26.87
C GLN A 169 -64.86 -10.20 27.42
N LYS A 170 -63.54 -10.02 27.47
CA LYS A 170 -62.63 -10.98 28.12
C LYS A 170 -62.82 -10.92 29.64
N PRO A 171 -63.02 -12.04 30.35
CA PRO A 171 -62.93 -12.07 31.81
C PRO A 171 -61.47 -11.78 32.27
N PRO A 172 -61.27 -11.21 33.46
CA PRO A 172 -59.95 -10.82 33.94
C PRO A 172 -59.10 -12.07 34.19
N ILE A 173 -58.08 -12.25 33.34
CA ILE A 173 -57.07 -13.31 33.51
C ILE A 173 -56.19 -12.97 34.72
N ASP A 174 -55.97 -13.98 35.55
CA ASP A 174 -55.28 -13.92 36.84
C ASP A 174 -53.81 -13.46 36.66
N LYS A 175 -53.58 -12.17 36.87
CA LYS A 175 -52.32 -11.46 36.55
C LYS A 175 -51.10 -12.00 37.31
N ALA A 176 -51.29 -12.76 38.38
CA ALA A 176 -50.22 -13.31 39.21
C ALA A 176 -49.49 -14.47 38.50
N ASN A 177 -50.23 -15.42 37.92
CA ASN A 177 -49.65 -16.58 37.25
C ASN A 177 -48.97 -16.19 35.93
N ALA A 178 -49.58 -15.26 35.18
CA ALA A 178 -49.02 -14.74 33.93
C ALA A 178 -47.70 -13.96 34.15
N LYS A 179 -47.54 -13.27 35.29
CA LYS A 179 -46.28 -12.57 35.62
C LYS A 179 -45.16 -13.53 35.98
N ALA A 180 -45.45 -14.59 36.73
CA ALA A 180 -44.45 -15.60 37.10
C ALA A 180 -43.95 -16.39 35.89
N GLU A 181 -44.83 -16.70 34.93
CA GLU A 181 -44.42 -17.35 33.67
C GLU A 181 -43.68 -16.38 32.74
N ALA A 182 -44.10 -15.11 32.68
CA ALA A 182 -43.39 -14.08 31.91
C ALA A 182 -41.98 -13.79 32.44
N GLU A 183 -41.75 -13.83 33.76
CA GLU A 183 -40.41 -13.68 34.35
C GLU A 183 -39.51 -14.88 34.00
N LYS A 184 -40.01 -16.11 34.07
CA LYS A 184 -39.26 -17.30 33.64
C LYS A 184 -38.90 -17.25 32.15
N ILE A 185 -39.84 -16.82 31.30
CA ILE A 185 -39.58 -16.66 29.85
C ILE A 185 -38.61 -15.50 29.60
N LYS A 186 -38.68 -14.40 30.38
CA LYS A 186 -37.76 -13.27 30.28
C LYS A 186 -36.33 -13.66 30.64
N ASP A 187 -36.13 -14.47 31.68
CA ASP A 187 -34.82 -14.98 32.08
C ASP A 187 -34.25 -15.96 31.03
N LEU A 188 -35.09 -16.87 30.52
CA LEU A 188 -34.71 -17.76 29.42
C LEU A 188 -34.39 -17.01 28.12
N THR A 189 -35.12 -15.92 27.82
CA THR A 189 -34.88 -15.09 26.62
C THR A 189 -33.61 -14.24 26.78
N LYS A 190 -33.34 -13.72 27.99
CA LYS A 190 -32.12 -12.96 28.31
C LYS A 190 -30.86 -13.84 28.23
N ALA A 191 -30.96 -15.11 28.58
CA ALA A 191 -29.87 -16.09 28.43
C ALA A 191 -29.70 -16.58 26.97
N LYS A 192 -30.79 -16.76 26.23
CA LYS A 192 -30.80 -17.32 24.87
C LYS A 192 -30.50 -16.30 23.76
N ALA A 193 -30.81 -15.02 23.97
CA ALA A 193 -30.73 -13.98 22.93
C ALA A 193 -29.30 -13.49 22.61
N GLY A 194 -28.27 -13.93 23.33
CA GLY A 194 -26.92 -13.38 23.18
C GLY A 194 -25.76 -14.37 23.02
N SER A 195 -25.90 -15.65 23.37
CA SER A 195 -24.70 -16.50 23.52
C SER A 195 -24.10 -16.98 22.19
N LYS A 196 -24.92 -17.28 21.19
CA LYS A 196 -24.44 -17.87 19.93
C LYS A 196 -23.70 -16.87 19.04
N THR A 197 -24.20 -15.64 18.97
CA THR A 197 -23.55 -14.54 18.22
C THR A 197 -22.28 -14.06 18.92
N ARG A 198 -22.31 -13.86 20.25
CA ARG A 198 -21.12 -13.43 21.02
C ARG A 198 -19.99 -14.46 20.97
N LYS A 199 -20.30 -15.75 21.15
CA LYS A 199 -19.32 -16.84 21.03
C LYS A 199 -18.65 -16.88 19.65
N ASN A 200 -19.42 -16.66 18.59
CA ASN A 200 -18.88 -16.67 17.23
C ASN A 200 -17.96 -15.45 16.98
N ILE A 201 -18.26 -14.31 17.60
CA ILE A 201 -17.41 -13.10 17.56
C ILE A 201 -16.08 -13.35 18.27
N TYR A 202 -16.08 -13.94 19.47
CA TYR A 202 -14.82 -14.28 20.16
C TYR A 202 -13.99 -15.28 19.36
N LEU A 203 -14.62 -16.27 18.74
CA LEU A 203 -13.93 -17.27 17.92
C LEU A 203 -13.30 -16.63 16.67
N ALA A 204 -14.01 -15.69 16.03
CA ALA A 204 -13.47 -14.91 14.91
C ALA A 204 -12.27 -14.04 15.34
N LEU A 205 -12.36 -13.35 16.49
CA LEU A 205 -11.26 -12.54 17.02
C LEU A 205 -10.04 -13.39 17.39
N ILE A 206 -10.24 -14.56 18.00
CA ILE A 206 -9.18 -15.53 18.28
C ILE A 206 -8.50 -15.97 16.98
N ALA A 207 -9.27 -16.29 15.93
CA ALA A 207 -8.72 -16.69 14.63
C ALA A 207 -7.86 -15.57 14.00
N VAL A 208 -8.34 -14.32 14.01
CA VAL A 208 -7.60 -13.16 13.51
C VAL A 208 -6.29 -12.97 14.26
N ILE A 209 -6.31 -13.12 15.59
CA ILE A 209 -5.10 -12.94 16.42
C ILE A 209 -4.09 -14.06 16.15
N VAL A 210 -4.52 -15.31 16.03
CA VAL A 210 -3.62 -16.44 15.70
C VAL A 210 -2.95 -16.24 14.35
N ILE A 211 -3.68 -15.76 13.33
CA ILE A 211 -3.11 -15.42 12.02
C ILE A 211 -2.09 -14.28 12.15
N SER A 212 -2.42 -13.23 12.91
CA SER A 212 -1.52 -12.08 13.11
C SER A 212 -0.22 -12.44 13.84
N ILE A 213 -0.28 -13.42 14.74
CA ILE A 213 0.89 -13.95 15.45
C ILE A 213 1.76 -14.74 14.46
N ALA A 214 1.17 -15.63 13.65
CA ALA A 214 1.89 -16.41 12.64
C ALA A 214 2.60 -15.51 11.61
N ASP A 215 1.91 -14.46 11.13
CA ASP A 215 2.49 -13.49 10.19
C ASP A 215 3.64 -12.68 10.82
N SER A 216 3.50 -12.31 12.09
CA SER A 216 4.57 -11.63 12.85
C SER A 216 5.80 -12.52 13.09
N PHE A 217 5.67 -13.86 13.03
CA PHE A 217 6.82 -14.77 13.06
C PHE A 217 7.51 -14.94 11.71
N ILE A 218 6.77 -14.79 10.60
CA ILE A 218 7.28 -15.00 9.23
C ILE A 218 7.95 -13.74 8.69
N SER A 219 7.39 -12.56 8.95
CA SER A 219 7.83 -11.29 8.35
C SER A 219 9.07 -10.70 9.05
N SER A 220 9.14 -10.77 10.39
CA SER A 220 10.31 -10.48 11.24
C SER A 220 9.88 -10.59 12.71
N PRO A 221 10.59 -11.33 13.58
CA PRO A 221 10.13 -11.58 14.96
C PRO A 221 10.28 -10.33 15.85
N ASP A 222 9.26 -9.49 15.86
CA ASP A 222 9.09 -8.44 16.88
C ASP A 222 8.51 -9.03 18.17
N TRP A 223 9.40 -9.51 19.06
CA TRP A 223 9.05 -10.15 20.34
C TRP A 223 8.12 -9.29 21.21
N ARG A 224 8.18 -7.95 21.09
CA ARG A 224 7.27 -7.02 21.77
C ARG A 224 5.83 -7.12 21.27
N LYS A 225 5.64 -7.21 19.94
CA LYS A 225 4.33 -7.33 19.31
C LYS A 225 3.71 -8.70 19.59
N VAL A 226 4.52 -9.76 19.55
CA VAL A 226 4.11 -11.12 19.90
C VAL A 226 3.69 -11.22 21.37
N ALA A 227 4.41 -10.59 22.31
CA ALA A 227 4.04 -10.59 23.72
C ALA A 227 2.70 -9.88 23.99
N VAL A 228 2.46 -8.74 23.33
CA VAL A 228 1.19 -7.99 23.46
C VAL A 228 0.03 -8.80 22.87
N LEU A 229 0.18 -9.36 21.67
CA LEU A 229 -0.84 -10.22 21.03
C LEU A 229 -1.10 -11.49 21.85
N GLY A 230 -0.05 -12.08 22.43
CA GLY A 230 -0.17 -13.24 23.31
C GLY A 230 -0.97 -12.95 24.58
N ALA A 231 -0.73 -11.80 25.24
CA ALA A 231 -1.51 -11.39 26.41
C ALA A 231 -3.00 -11.17 26.08
N VAL A 232 -3.29 -10.55 24.93
CA VAL A 232 -4.67 -10.36 24.45
C VAL A 232 -5.34 -11.69 24.11
N LEU A 233 -4.60 -12.63 23.52
CA LEU A 233 -5.11 -13.98 23.21
C LEU A 233 -5.52 -14.74 24.48
N VAL A 234 -4.70 -14.68 25.54
CA VAL A 234 -5.03 -15.31 26.84
C VAL A 234 -6.31 -14.70 27.43
N GLY A 235 -6.48 -13.38 27.34
CA GLY A 235 -7.70 -12.68 27.75
C GLY A 235 -8.95 -13.17 27.00
N LEU A 236 -8.86 -13.32 25.68
CA LEU A 236 -9.98 -13.78 24.85
C LEU A 236 -10.32 -15.24 25.07
N ILE A 237 -9.33 -16.11 25.27
CA ILE A 237 -9.55 -17.51 25.64
C ILE A 237 -10.27 -17.60 26.99
N THR A 238 -9.90 -16.77 27.95
CA THR A 238 -10.56 -16.72 29.27
C THR A 238 -12.03 -16.29 29.15
N GLN A 239 -12.31 -15.26 28.35
CA GLN A 239 -13.68 -14.81 28.07
C GLN A 239 -14.49 -15.90 27.35
N PHE A 240 -13.91 -16.56 26.36
CA PHE A 240 -14.55 -17.64 25.63
C PHE A 240 -14.86 -18.84 26.52
N SER A 241 -13.94 -19.25 27.39
CA SER A 241 -14.15 -20.34 28.35
C SER A 241 -15.24 -20.02 29.37
N TYR A 242 -15.35 -18.75 29.81
CA TYR A 242 -16.43 -18.31 30.69
C TYR A 242 -17.81 -18.44 30.00
N GLU A 243 -17.92 -17.99 28.75
CA GLU A 243 -19.17 -18.13 27.97
C GLU A 243 -19.51 -19.59 27.67
N GLN A 244 -18.50 -20.43 27.45
CA GLN A 244 -18.70 -21.86 27.23
C GLN A 244 -19.23 -22.57 28.48
N LYS A 245 -18.69 -22.22 29.66
CA LYS A 245 -19.16 -22.77 30.95
C LYS A 245 -20.61 -22.37 31.23
N LEU A 246 -20.94 -21.10 31.00
CA LEU A 246 -22.31 -20.58 31.15
C LEU A 246 -23.30 -21.27 30.19
N SER A 247 -22.87 -21.52 28.95
CA SER A 247 -23.69 -22.21 27.95
C SER A 247 -23.93 -23.68 28.32
N SER A 248 -22.92 -24.36 28.86
CA SER A 248 -23.03 -25.75 29.31
C SER A 248 -23.92 -25.92 30.54
N GLU A 249 -23.89 -24.94 31.46
CA GLU A 249 -24.78 -24.92 32.63
C GLU A 249 -26.25 -24.67 32.23
N LEU A 250 -26.48 -23.89 31.17
CA LEU A 250 -27.82 -23.71 30.60
C LEU A 250 -28.34 -24.97 29.92
N GLU A 251 -27.49 -25.69 29.18
CA GLU A 251 -27.84 -26.93 28.49
C GLU A 251 -28.21 -28.05 29.48
N SER A 252 -27.53 -28.13 30.64
CA SER A 252 -27.88 -29.10 31.68
C SER A 252 -29.20 -28.78 32.37
N ILE A 253 -29.53 -27.49 32.57
CA ILE A 253 -30.83 -27.06 33.11
C ILE A 253 -31.96 -27.38 32.11
N GLU A 254 -31.75 -27.11 30.81
CA GLU A 254 -32.74 -27.45 29.77
C GLU A 254 -33.04 -28.95 29.69
N ASN A 255 -32.02 -29.80 29.87
CA ASN A 255 -32.19 -31.25 29.82
C ASN A 255 -32.89 -31.82 31.07
N THR A 256 -32.63 -31.26 32.25
CA THR A 256 -33.31 -31.69 33.49
C THR A 256 -34.79 -31.30 33.57
N ASP A 257 -35.20 -30.24 32.86
CA ASP A 257 -36.61 -29.86 32.73
C ASP A 257 -37.38 -30.72 31.72
N LYS A 258 -36.69 -31.30 30.71
CA LYS A 258 -37.29 -32.22 29.73
C LYS A 258 -37.57 -33.62 30.29
N GLU A 259 -36.79 -34.06 31.28
CA GLU A 259 -36.99 -35.37 31.93
C GLU A 259 -38.10 -35.37 33.00
N LYS A 260 -38.60 -34.20 33.40
CA LYS A 260 -39.65 -34.05 34.43
C LYS A 260 -41.06 -33.87 33.85
N LYS A 261 -41.26 -34.07 32.55
CA LYS A 261 -42.55 -33.91 31.87
C LYS A 261 -43.10 -35.24 31.35
#